data_AF-A0A7Y1YIG4-F1
#
_entry.id   AF-A0A7Y1YIG4-F1
#
_cell.length_a   1.000
_cell.length_b   1.000
_cell.length_c   1.000
_cell.angle_alpha   90.00
_cell.angle_beta   90.00
_cell.angle_gamma   90.00
#
_symmetry.space_group_name_H-M   'P 1'
#
loop_
_entity.id
_entity.type
_entity.pdbx_description
1 polymer ?
#
loop_
_entity_poly.entity_id
_entity_poly.type
_entity_poly.pdbx_seq_one_letter_code
_entity_poly.pdbx_strand_id
1 'polypeptide(L)' 'MIVLKYIFWTLYRIWFYILVALPIIVLFPVLVISISREQWYPFFFRLARFWAKFILIGMGFNYKIYREQIPEKDKSY' A
#
# COMPACT_ATOMS: atom_id res chain seq x y z
N MET A 1 -18.65 -17.10 23.90
CA MET A 1 -19.03 -16.81 22.49
C MET A 1 -17.80 -16.71 21.62
N ILE A 2 -17.25 -17.86 21.21
CA ILE A 2 -16.00 -17.95 20.44
C ILE A 2 -16.27 -17.83 18.93
N VAL A 3 -17.45 -18.27 18.49
CA VAL A 3 -17.87 -18.32 17.08
C VAL A 3 -17.96 -16.92 16.44
N LEU A 4 -18.55 -15.95 17.12
CA LEU A 4 -18.65 -14.56 16.62
C LEU A 4 -17.27 -13.95 16.37
N LYS A 5 -16.30 -14.17 17.27
CA LYS A 5 -14.93 -13.67 17.13
C LYS A 5 -14.26 -14.21 15.86
N TYR A 6 -14.44 -15.49 15.53
CA TYR A 6 -13.88 -16.09 14.32
C TYR A 6 -14.54 -15.57 13.02
N ILE A 7 -15.85 -15.31 13.03
CA ILE A 7 -16.55 -14.73 11.89
C ILE A 7 -16.04 -13.32 11.62
N PHE A 8 -15.96 -12.45 12.64
CA PHE A 8 -15.42 -11.10 12.49
C PHE A 8 -13.96 -11.09 12.04
N TRP A 9 -13.15 -12.03 12.54
CA TRP A 9 -11.75 -12.15 12.11
C TRP A 9 -11.61 -12.56 10.65
N THR A 10 -12.51 -13.43 10.17
CA THR A 10 -12.56 -13.84 8.76
C THR A 10 -13.02 -12.69 7.87
N LEU A 11 -14.07 -11.98 8.25
CA LEU A 11 -14.56 -10.79 7.52
C LEU A 11 -13.49 -9.71 7.43
N TYR A 12 -12.76 -9.45 8.51
CA TYR A 12 -11.65 -8.48 8.52
C TYR A 12 -10.50 -8.89 7.58
N ARG A 13 -10.19 -10.20 7.50
CA ARG A 13 -9.22 -10.71 6.51
C ARG A 13 -9.71 -10.53 5.08
N ILE A 14 -10.96 -10.87 4.80
CA ILE A 14 -11.56 -10.68 3.46
C ILE A 14 -11.52 -9.19 3.08
N TRP A 15 -11.88 -8.31 4.02
CA TRP A 15 -11.82 -6.87 3.84
C TRP A 15 -10.43 -6.37 3.45
N PHE A 16 -9.38 -6.85 4.13
CA PHE A 16 -8.00 -6.55 3.77
C PHE A 16 -7.68 -6.95 2.32
N TYR A 17 -8.03 -8.18 1.92
CA TYR A 17 -7.76 -8.64 0.56
C TYR A 17 -8.52 -7.83 -0.49
N ILE A 18 -9.75 -7.41 -0.22
CA ILE A 18 -10.52 -6.53 -1.12
C ILE A 18 -9.82 -5.18 -1.26
N LEU A 19 -9.41 -4.56 -0.15
CA LEU A 19 -8.69 -3.28 -0.15
C LEU A 19 -7.35 -3.34 -0.87
N VAL A 20 -6.69 -4.49 -0.88
CA VAL A 20 -5.42 -4.71 -1.59
C VAL A 20 -5.67 -5.01 -3.08
N ALA A 21 -6.59 -5.91 -3.39
CA ALA A 21 -6.83 -6.39 -4.75
C ALA A 21 -7.48 -5.34 -5.65
N LEU A 22 -8.42 -4.55 -5.14
CA LEU A 22 -9.16 -3.57 -5.94
C LEU A 22 -8.23 -2.51 -6.54
N PRO A 23 -7.34 -1.84 -5.76
CA PRO A 23 -6.36 -0.93 -6.34
C PRO A 23 -5.36 -1.64 -7.25
N ILE A 24 -4.95 -2.88 -6.97
CA ILE A 24 -4.04 -3.62 -7.87
C ILE A 24 -4.68 -3.77 -9.24
N ILE A 25 -5.93 -4.20 -9.32
CA ILE A 25 -6.62 -4.42 -10.61
C ILE A 25 -6.75 -3.11 -11.37
N VAL A 26 -7.15 -2.03 -10.69
CA VAL A 26 -7.30 -0.70 -11.31
C VAL A 26 -5.95 -0.12 -11.74
N LEU A 27 -4.92 -0.28 -10.92
CA LEU A 27 -3.59 0.27 -11.17
C LEU A 27 -2.72 -0.64 -12.03
N PHE A 28 -3.10 -1.90 -12.26
CA PHE A 28 -2.30 -2.88 -13.01
C PHE A 28 -1.73 -2.34 -14.32
N PRO A 29 -2.52 -1.74 -15.24
CA PRO A 29 -1.96 -1.17 -16.47
C PRO A 29 -0.99 -0.02 -16.20
N VAL A 30 -1.27 0.81 -15.19
CA VAL A 30 -0.40 1.92 -14.79
C VAL A 30 0.91 1.41 -14.20
N LEU A 31 0.87 0.35 -13.40
CA LEU A 31 2.06 -0.28 -12.81
C LEU A 31 2.97 -0.84 -13.90
N VAL A 32 2.41 -1.55 -14.88
CA VAL A 32 3.15 -2.09 -16.03
C VAL A 32 3.84 -0.98 -16.83
N ILE A 33 3.10 0.09 -17.16
CA ILE A 33 3.67 1.24 -17.87
C ILE A 33 4.76 1.92 -17.04
N SER A 34 4.55 2.06 -15.73
CA SER A 34 5.47 2.77 -14.84
C SER A 34 6.81 2.04 -14.62
N ILE A 35 6.84 0.72 -14.79
CA ILE A 35 8.07 -0.09 -14.68
C ILE A 35 8.80 -0.19 -16.03
N SER A 36 8.09 0.05 -17.15
CA SER A 36 8.65 -0.09 -18.50
C SER A 36 9.80 0.88 -18.82
N ARG A 37 9.96 1.98 -18.08
CA ARG A 37 11.04 2.97 -18.32
C ARG A 37 11.59 3.50 -17.00
N GLU A 38 12.92 3.58 -16.88
CA GLU A 38 13.61 4.04 -15.66
C GLU A 38 13.17 5.43 -15.17
N GLN A 39 12.88 6.35 -16.09
CA GLN A 39 12.39 7.70 -15.75
C GLN A 39 11.03 7.71 -15.00
N TRP A 40 10.25 6.61 -15.06
CA TRP A 40 8.94 6.48 -14.40
C TRP A 40 9.04 5.78 -13.03
N TYR A 41 10.23 5.31 -12.65
CA TYR A 41 10.46 4.66 -11.36
C TYR A 41 10.11 5.57 -10.16
N PRO A 42 10.47 6.87 -10.15
CA PRO A 42 10.03 7.79 -9.08
C PRO A 42 8.51 7.95 -9.01
N PHE A 43 7.82 7.85 -10.15
CA PHE A 43 6.36 7.92 -10.24
C PHE A 43 5.72 6.66 -9.63
N PHE A 44 6.23 5.47 -9.97
CA PHE A 44 5.83 4.20 -9.35
C PHE A 44 5.93 4.27 -7.83
N PHE A 45 7.05 4.74 -7.27
CA PHE A 45 7.20 4.86 -5.81
C PHE A 45 6.22 5.85 -5.19
N ARG A 46 5.87 6.94 -5.88
CA ARG A 46 4.86 7.88 -5.38
C ARG A 46 3.47 7.24 -5.36
N LEU A 47 3.13 6.48 -6.39
CA LEU A 47 1.89 5.70 -6.47
C LEU A 47 1.83 4.63 -5.38
N ALA A 48 2.91 3.87 -5.19
CA ALA A 48 3.02 2.85 -4.14
C ALA A 48 2.85 3.45 -2.73
N ARG A 49 3.42 4.63 -2.47
CA ARG A 49 3.19 5.35 -1.20
C ARG A 49 1.74 5.76 -1.00
N PHE A 50 1.05 6.20 -2.04
CA PHE A 50 -0.37 6.52 -1.97
C PHE A 50 -1.20 5.26 -1.69
N TRP A 51 -0.89 4.17 -2.41
CA TRP A 51 -1.55 2.88 -2.23
C TRP A 51 -1.39 2.33 -0.80
N ALA A 52 -0.19 2.42 -0.22
CA ALA A 52 0.06 2.02 1.17
C ALA A 52 -0.79 2.82 2.15
N LYS A 53 -0.92 4.14 1.96
CA LYS A 53 -1.80 4.98 2.80
C LYS A 53 -3.27 4.61 2.65
N PHE A 54 -3.72 4.32 1.44
CA PHE A 54 -5.09 3.90 1.18
C PHE A 54 -5.43 2.61 1.93
N ILE A 55 -4.56 1.60 1.88
CA ILE A 55 -4.74 0.35 2.63
C ILE A 55 -4.77 0.61 4.14
N LEU A 56 -3.82 1.41 4.67
CA LEU A 56 -3.76 1.69 6.10
C LEU A 56 -5.03 2.40 6.61
N ILE A 57 -5.48 3.43 5.89
CA ILE A 57 -6.72 4.16 6.24
C ILE A 57 -7.94 3.24 6.10
N GLY A 58 -8.04 2.47 5.01
CA GLY A 58 -9.14 1.53 4.78
C GLY A 58 -9.22 0.41 5.83
N MET A 59 -8.07 0.05 6.42
CA MET A 59 -7.98 -0.91 7.51
C MET A 59 -8.23 -0.29 8.91
N GLY A 60 -8.40 1.04 8.98
CA GLY A 60 -8.64 1.80 10.21
C GLY A 60 -7.37 2.17 10.99
N PHE A 61 -6.18 2.03 10.39
CA PHE A 61 -4.91 2.36 11.03
C PHE A 61 -4.45 3.78 10.72
N ASN A 62 -4.01 4.49 11.76
CA ASN A 62 -3.29 5.74 11.58
C ASN A 62 -1.84 5.46 11.16
N TYR A 63 -1.37 6.13 10.11
CA TYR A 63 0.02 6.04 9.70
C TYR A 63 0.83 7.13 10.40
N LYS A 64 1.88 6.74 11.13
CA LYS A 64 2.93 7.65 11.62
C LYS A 64 4.25 7.22 11.00
N ILE A 65 4.97 8.16 10.43
CA ILE A 65 6.27 7.90 9.82
C ILE A 65 7.33 8.39 10.80
N TYR A 66 7.98 7.45 11.47
CA TYR A 66 9.19 7.70 12.24
C TYR A 66 10.39 7.38 11.35
N ARG A 67 11.31 8.34 11.19
CA ARG A 67 12.56 8.16 10.45
C ARG A 67 13.70 8.48 11.41
N GLU A 68 14.52 7.49 11.71
CA GLU A 68 15.72 7.68 12.53
C GLU A 68 16.81 8.43 11.75
N GLN A 69 16.81 8.29 10.42
CA GLN A 69 17.71 9.02 9.53
C GLN A 69 16.94 9.50 8.29
N ILE A 70 17.18 10.76 7.92
CA ILE A 70 16.61 11.35 6.71
C ILE A 70 17.61 11.11 5.58
N PRO A 71 17.25 10.39 4.52
CA PRO A 71 18.15 10.19 3.38
C PRO A 71 18.54 11.54 2.77
N GLU A 72 19.84 11.82 2.70
CA GLU A 72 20.36 12.97 1.97
C GLU A 72 20.13 12.75 0.47
N LYS A 73 19.53 13.74 -0.18
CA LYS A 73 18.99 13.64 -1.54
C LYS A 73 20.04 13.31 -2.62
N ASP A 74 21.32 13.55 -2.33
CA ASP A 74 22.46 13.41 -3.25
C ASP A 74 23.44 12.29 -2.85
N LYS A 75 23.08 11.39 -1.92
CA LYS A 75 23.95 10.26 -1.56
C LYS A 75 23.32 8.92 -1.96
N SER A 76 24.07 8.17 -2.76
CA SER A 76 23.81 6.76 -3.08
C SER A 76 24.35 5.91 -1.92
N TYR A 77 23.46 5.43 -1.05
CA TYR A 77 23.74 4.37 -0.07
C TYR A 77 23.34 3.01 -0.65
#